data_AF-A0A8K0DEC9-F1
#
_entry.id   AF-A0A8K0DEC9-F1
#
_cell.length_a   1.000
_cell.length_b   1.000
_cell.length_c   1.000
_cell.angle_alpha   90.00
_cell.angle_beta   90.00
_cell.angle_gamma   90.00
#
_symmetry.space_group_name_H-M   'P 1'
#
loop_
_entity.id
_entity.type
_entity.pdbx_description
1 polymer ?
#
loop_
_entity_poly.entity_id
_entity_poly.type
_entity_poly.pdbx_seq_one_letter_code
_entity_poly.pdbx_strand_id
1 'polypeptide(L)'
;MGDIKITISNLCKHLNLIFDMKMKPEMFRLAKFNKSDDDIVKTFWILLSNMINLPSTDEIVLNVKRHFLNLKYKSLQFYALPEDMLNGSRELLLAFAYLVSQDYLNKYVKTMVSNSSLNPYYQPKIEDLQYKVENYTFNLKQIKSDNDFENALQWIEGRIKHNKKIMSEYQTCFEKFSIKLCRRNLMPHPEQLSVPAILALNSAEHAKTFLESTENVFKILENHERWLRTQSAFWDWMNSVLLERQKHSHVINPEKLDKFLAAIE
;
A
#
# COMPACT_ATOMS: atom_id res chain seq x y z
N MET A 1 16.23 -10.22 -19.19
CA MET A 1 14.78 -9.93 -19.26
C MET A 1 14.12 -10.57 -18.06
N GLY A 2 13.53 -9.78 -17.15
CA GLY A 2 12.76 -10.34 -16.05
C GLY A 2 11.50 -11.02 -16.57
N ASP A 3 11.05 -12.08 -15.89
CA ASP A 3 9.81 -12.76 -16.27
C ASP A 3 8.62 -11.80 -16.08
N ILE A 4 8.05 -11.35 -17.20
CA ILE A 4 6.90 -10.46 -17.21
C ILE A 4 5.70 -11.05 -16.47
N LYS A 5 5.54 -12.38 -16.49
CA LYS A 5 4.48 -13.07 -15.76
C LYS A 5 4.63 -12.86 -14.26
N ILE A 6 5.85 -12.98 -13.74
CA ILE A 6 6.16 -12.73 -12.32
C ILE A 6 5.95 -11.24 -12.00
N THR A 7 6.40 -10.35 -12.88
CA THR A 7 6.29 -8.89 -12.71
C THR A 7 4.83 -8.44 -12.59
N ILE A 8 3.98 -8.85 -13.54
CA ILE A 8 2.55 -8.53 -13.49
C ILE A 8 1.88 -9.22 -12.30
N SER A 9 2.28 -10.45 -11.94
CA SER A 9 1.74 -11.13 -10.76
C SER A 9 2.04 -10.36 -9.46
N ASN A 10 3.27 -9.85 -9.31
CA ASN A 10 3.65 -9.02 -8.18
C ASN A 10 2.86 -7.71 -8.16
N LEU A 11 2.68 -7.07 -9.32
CA LEU A 11 1.86 -5.87 -9.44
C LEU A 11 0.41 -6.13 -9.03
N CYS A 12 -0.23 -7.20 -9.54
CA CYS A 12 -1.59 -7.56 -9.15
C CYS A 12 -1.72 -7.78 -7.64
N LYS A 13 -0.79 -8.52 -7.01
CA LYS A 13 -0.79 -8.70 -5.55
C LYS A 13 -0.69 -7.37 -4.82
N HIS A 14 0.16 -6.47 -5.30
CA HIS A 14 0.32 -5.15 -4.73
C HIS A 14 -0.95 -4.30 -4.84
N LEU A 15 -1.54 -4.22 -6.03
CA LEU A 15 -2.78 -3.46 -6.27
C LEU A 15 -3.95 -4.02 -5.45
N ASN A 16 -4.08 -5.35 -5.38
CA ASN A 16 -5.16 -6.00 -4.63
C ASN A 16 -5.06 -5.72 -3.13
N LEU A 17 -3.84 -5.64 -2.57
CA LEU A 17 -3.64 -5.30 -1.17
C LEU A 17 -3.89 -3.82 -0.87
N ILE A 18 -3.60 -2.93 -1.82
CA ILE A 18 -3.74 -1.48 -1.62
C ILE A 18 -5.20 -1.03 -1.80
N PHE A 19 -5.85 -1.52 -2.84
CA PHE A 19 -7.14 -1.02 -3.31
C PHE A 19 -8.31 -2.00 -3.09
N ASP A 20 -8.07 -3.12 -2.39
CA ASP A 20 -9.03 -4.21 -2.18
C ASP A 20 -9.68 -4.69 -3.49
N MET A 21 -8.84 -4.99 -4.47
CA MET A 21 -9.27 -5.39 -5.82
C MET A 21 -8.99 -6.86 -6.11
N LYS A 22 -9.58 -7.37 -7.20
CA LYS A 22 -9.37 -8.74 -7.70
C LYS A 22 -8.65 -8.76 -9.06
N MET A 23 -7.59 -7.97 -9.19
CA MET A 23 -6.77 -7.92 -10.40
C MET A 23 -6.05 -9.26 -10.62
N LYS A 24 -6.06 -9.73 -11.87
CA LYS A 24 -5.33 -10.93 -12.31
C LYS A 24 -4.39 -10.59 -13.47
N PRO A 25 -3.24 -11.28 -13.63
CA PRO A 25 -2.33 -11.05 -14.74
C PRO A 25 -2.98 -11.19 -16.12
N GLU A 26 -3.98 -12.07 -16.22
CA GLU A 26 -4.73 -12.29 -17.44
C GLU A 26 -5.47 -11.04 -17.91
N MET A 27 -5.96 -10.20 -17.00
CA MET A 27 -6.62 -8.93 -17.34
C MET A 27 -5.66 -7.97 -18.05
N PHE A 28 -4.40 -7.89 -17.59
CA PHE A 28 -3.35 -7.10 -18.25
C PHE A 28 -2.99 -7.65 -19.64
N ARG A 29 -2.93 -8.98 -19.76
CA ARG A 29 -2.67 -9.66 -21.05
C ARG A 29 -3.77 -9.37 -22.05
N LEU A 30 -5.03 -9.46 -21.65
CA LEU A 30 -6.20 -9.18 -22.49
C LEU A 30 -6.29 -7.70 -22.86
N ALA A 31 -6.06 -6.81 -21.88
CA ALA A 31 -6.03 -5.36 -22.09
C ALA A 31 -4.96 -4.93 -23.11
N LYS A 32 -3.77 -5.55 -23.12
CA LYS A 32 -2.75 -5.30 -24.17
C LYS A 32 -3.32 -5.48 -25.59
N PHE A 33 -4.15 -6.50 -25.80
CA PHE A 33 -4.76 -6.77 -27.11
C PHE A 33 -6.13 -6.10 -27.30
N ASN A 34 -6.49 -5.17 -26.42
CA ASN A 34 -7.80 -4.51 -26.38
C ASN A 34 -8.98 -5.51 -26.37
N LYS A 35 -8.75 -6.72 -25.83
CA LYS A 35 -9.81 -7.68 -25.59
C LYS A 35 -10.56 -7.22 -24.36
N SER A 36 -11.86 -7.04 -24.51
CA SER A 36 -12.73 -6.40 -23.54
C SER A 36 -13.84 -7.38 -23.19
N ASP A 37 -13.68 -8.12 -22.11
CA ASP A 37 -14.85 -8.60 -21.36
C ASP A 37 -15.31 -7.43 -20.50
N ASP A 38 -16.62 -7.24 -20.36
CA ASP A 38 -17.21 -6.11 -19.62
C ASP A 38 -16.63 -5.97 -18.20
N ASP A 39 -16.31 -7.10 -17.56
CA ASP A 39 -15.72 -7.15 -16.21
C ASP A 39 -14.30 -6.54 -16.17
N ILE A 40 -13.51 -6.69 -17.23
CA ILE A 40 -12.13 -6.18 -17.30
C ILE A 40 -12.12 -4.66 -17.38
N VAL A 41 -12.92 -4.10 -18.28
CA VAL A 41 -12.97 -2.64 -18.52
C VAL A 41 -13.47 -1.92 -17.28
N LYS A 42 -14.56 -2.42 -16.67
CA LYS A 42 -15.07 -1.91 -15.37
C LYS A 42 -14.02 -1.97 -14.28
N THR A 43 -13.32 -3.10 -14.16
CA THR A 43 -12.24 -3.26 -13.16
C THR A 43 -11.13 -2.22 -13.36
N PHE A 44 -10.73 -1.93 -14.60
CA PHE A 44 -9.72 -0.90 -14.87
C PHE A 44 -10.21 0.52 -14.55
N TRP A 45 -11.48 0.87 -14.84
CA TRP A 45 -12.04 2.17 -14.43
C TRP A 45 -12.04 2.34 -12.91
N ILE A 46 -12.49 1.32 -12.18
CA ILE A 46 -12.48 1.31 -10.71
C ILE A 46 -11.04 1.46 -10.19
N LEU A 47 -10.07 0.74 -10.79
CA LEU A 47 -8.66 0.86 -10.43
C LEU A 47 -8.16 2.30 -10.59
N LEU A 48 -8.44 2.93 -11.73
CA LEU A 48 -8.04 4.32 -11.97
C LEU A 48 -8.66 5.26 -10.94
N SER A 49 -9.96 5.11 -10.65
CA SER A 49 -10.69 5.89 -9.64
C SER A 49 -10.09 5.75 -8.24
N ASN A 50 -9.75 4.52 -7.85
CA ASN A 50 -9.13 4.24 -6.55
C ASN A 50 -7.73 4.85 -6.46
N MET A 51 -6.94 4.78 -7.54
CA MET A 51 -5.60 5.38 -7.56
C MET A 51 -5.61 6.90 -7.43
N ILE A 52 -6.63 7.57 -7.97
CA ILE A 52 -6.79 9.03 -7.88
C ILE A 52 -7.58 9.47 -6.64
N ASN A 53 -8.00 8.52 -5.79
CA ASN A 53 -8.74 8.74 -4.54
C ASN A 53 -10.02 9.57 -4.71
N LEU A 54 -10.78 9.30 -5.77
CA LEU A 54 -12.08 9.95 -5.99
C LEU A 54 -13.21 9.18 -5.27
N PRO A 55 -14.20 9.88 -4.71
CA PRO A 55 -15.34 9.24 -4.05
C PRO A 55 -16.11 8.38 -5.05
N SER A 56 -16.48 7.17 -4.63
CA SER A 56 -17.34 6.25 -5.38
C SER A 56 -18.71 6.90 -5.61
N THR A 57 -18.82 7.56 -6.75
CA THR A 57 -20.02 8.27 -7.23
C THR A 57 -20.45 7.63 -8.55
N ASP A 58 -21.68 7.85 -8.97
CA ASP A 58 -22.22 7.26 -10.22
C ASP A 58 -21.45 7.73 -11.48
N GLU A 59 -20.65 8.80 -11.38
CA GLU A 59 -19.91 9.43 -12.49
C GLU A 59 -18.40 9.07 -12.54
N ILE A 60 -18.03 7.81 -12.26
CA ILE A 60 -16.63 7.36 -12.23
C ILE A 60 -15.87 7.77 -13.52
N VAL A 61 -16.44 7.51 -14.70
CA VAL A 61 -15.76 7.76 -15.98
C VAL A 61 -15.43 9.24 -16.16
N LEU A 62 -16.41 10.13 -15.93
CA LEU A 62 -16.25 11.56 -16.09
C LEU A 62 -15.21 12.12 -15.12
N ASN A 63 -15.29 11.71 -13.86
CA ASN A 63 -14.38 12.10 -12.79
C ASN A 63 -12.94 11.67 -13.07
N VAL A 64 -12.74 10.42 -13.50
CA VAL A 64 -11.41 9.93 -13.91
C VAL A 64 -10.90 10.75 -15.10
N LYS A 65 -11.71 10.97 -16.15
CA LYS A 65 -11.26 11.74 -17.32
C LYS A 65 -10.89 13.19 -16.95
N ARG A 66 -11.69 13.88 -16.14
CA ARG A 66 -11.39 15.23 -15.63
C ARG A 66 -10.05 15.27 -14.88
N HIS A 67 -9.80 14.27 -14.02
CA HIS A 67 -8.53 14.18 -13.31
C HIS A 67 -7.35 14.01 -14.28
N PHE A 68 -7.46 13.13 -15.27
CA PHE A 68 -6.42 12.94 -16.28
C PHE A 68 -6.18 14.19 -17.14
N LEU A 69 -7.23 14.99 -17.41
CA LEU A 69 -7.10 16.29 -18.08
C LEU A 69 -6.26 17.27 -17.22
N ASN A 70 -6.51 17.34 -15.91
CA ASN A 70 -5.70 18.13 -14.98
C ASN A 70 -4.24 17.65 -14.93
N LEU A 71 -4.00 16.34 -15.10
CA LEU A 71 -2.67 15.76 -15.25
C LEU A 71 -2.05 15.97 -16.64
N LYS A 72 -2.70 16.68 -17.56
CA LYS A 72 -2.25 16.95 -18.93
C LYS A 72 -1.97 15.67 -19.72
N TYR A 73 -2.70 14.59 -19.45
CA TYR A 73 -2.59 13.35 -20.21
C TYR A 73 -3.09 13.59 -21.64
N LYS A 74 -2.30 13.23 -22.65
CA LYS A 74 -2.57 13.63 -24.06
C LYS A 74 -3.25 12.56 -24.91
N SER A 75 -3.67 11.43 -24.32
CA SER A 75 -4.27 10.35 -25.12
C SER A 75 -5.70 10.68 -25.53
N LEU A 76 -5.89 11.15 -26.75
CA LEU A 76 -7.22 11.43 -27.30
C LEU A 76 -8.14 10.19 -27.31
N GLN A 77 -7.58 9.01 -27.56
CA GLN A 77 -8.34 7.75 -27.58
C GLN A 77 -8.91 7.40 -26.20
N PHE A 78 -8.24 7.82 -25.11
CA PHE A 78 -8.74 7.64 -23.75
C PHE A 78 -9.95 8.55 -23.47
N TYR A 79 -9.91 9.81 -23.91
CA TYR A 79 -11.05 10.73 -23.74
C TYR A 79 -12.24 10.35 -24.62
N ALA A 80 -11.99 9.75 -25.78
CA ALA A 80 -13.01 9.24 -26.68
C ALA A 80 -13.73 7.96 -26.21
N LEU A 81 -13.29 7.35 -25.09
CA LEU A 81 -13.95 6.16 -24.56
C LEU A 81 -15.40 6.45 -24.12
N PRO A 82 -16.36 5.54 -24.37
CA PRO A 82 -17.72 5.70 -23.91
C PRO A 82 -17.82 5.61 -22.37
N GLU A 83 -18.92 6.14 -21.83
CA GLU A 83 -19.21 6.11 -20.38
C GLU A 83 -19.79 4.78 -19.89
N ASP A 84 -20.19 3.91 -20.83
CA ASP A 84 -20.78 2.59 -20.56
C ASP A 84 -19.82 1.57 -19.90
N MET A 85 -18.52 1.90 -19.82
CA MET A 85 -17.45 1.05 -19.30
C MET A 85 -17.33 -0.32 -20.01
N LEU A 86 -17.69 -0.41 -21.30
CA LEU A 86 -17.66 -1.68 -22.05
C LEU A 86 -16.42 -1.84 -22.92
N ASN A 87 -15.76 -0.75 -23.29
CA ASN A 87 -14.67 -0.78 -24.28
C ASN A 87 -13.42 -0.01 -23.82
N GLY A 88 -12.28 -0.32 -24.45
CA GLY A 88 -11.06 0.46 -24.32
C GLY A 88 -10.08 -0.03 -23.26
N SER A 89 -10.09 -1.33 -22.94
CA SER A 89 -9.18 -1.92 -21.95
C SER A 89 -7.71 -1.57 -22.18
N ARG A 90 -7.26 -1.44 -23.45
CA ARG A 90 -5.89 -1.00 -23.77
C ARG A 90 -5.61 0.45 -23.36
N GLU A 91 -6.52 1.37 -23.65
CA GLU A 91 -6.35 2.78 -23.30
C GLU A 91 -6.37 2.99 -21.79
N LEU A 92 -7.18 2.21 -21.08
CA LEU A 92 -7.20 2.20 -19.61
C LEU A 92 -5.90 1.64 -19.02
N LEU A 93 -5.34 0.60 -19.61
CA LEU A 93 -4.02 0.08 -19.21
C LEU A 93 -2.91 1.11 -19.42
N LEU A 94 -2.96 1.89 -20.51
CA LEU A 94 -2.02 2.98 -20.76
C LEU A 94 -2.20 4.14 -19.78
N ALA A 95 -3.44 4.51 -19.48
CA ALA A 95 -3.77 5.49 -18.46
C ALA A 95 -3.28 5.07 -17.07
N PHE A 96 -3.44 3.78 -16.73
CA PHE A 96 -2.87 3.20 -15.51
C PHE A 96 -1.35 3.34 -15.48
N ALA A 97 -0.67 2.94 -16.56
CA ALA A 97 0.79 3.07 -16.66
C ALA A 97 1.25 4.54 -16.55
N TYR A 98 0.45 5.49 -17.03
CA TYR A 98 0.72 6.91 -16.84
C TYR A 98 0.67 7.31 -15.35
N LEU A 99 -0.34 6.89 -14.58
CA LEU A 99 -0.36 7.16 -13.13
C LEU A 99 0.84 6.54 -12.41
N VAL A 100 1.21 5.31 -12.77
CA VAL A 100 2.39 4.64 -12.21
C VAL A 100 3.67 5.42 -12.52
N SER A 101 3.81 6.02 -13.71
CA SER A 101 4.97 6.85 -14.04
C SER A 101 4.98 8.20 -13.31
N GLN A 102 3.81 8.69 -12.87
CA GLN A 102 3.63 9.89 -12.04
C GLN A 102 3.76 9.63 -10.52
N ASP A 103 4.35 8.49 -10.14
CA ASP A 103 4.67 8.11 -8.77
C ASP A 103 3.45 7.86 -7.86
N TYR A 104 2.25 7.65 -8.44
CA TYR A 104 1.02 7.48 -7.65
C TYR A 104 1.08 6.30 -6.67
N LEU A 105 1.65 5.16 -7.09
CA LEU A 105 1.79 3.99 -6.22
C LEU A 105 2.68 4.30 -5.00
N ASN A 106 3.81 4.99 -5.21
CA ASN A 106 4.73 5.34 -4.13
C ASN A 106 4.10 6.37 -3.18
N LYS A 107 3.36 7.37 -3.72
CA LYS A 107 2.61 8.35 -2.92
C LYS A 107 1.54 7.67 -2.06
N TYR A 108 0.82 6.69 -2.62
CA TYR A 108 -0.19 5.94 -1.87
C TYR A 108 0.44 5.12 -0.74
N VAL A 109 1.51 4.37 -1.02
CA VAL A 109 2.24 3.61 0.02
C VAL A 109 2.78 4.53 1.11
N LYS A 110 3.34 5.71 0.75
CA LYS A 110 3.79 6.72 1.73
C LYS A 110 2.63 7.21 2.60
N THR A 111 1.48 7.49 2.01
CA THR A 111 0.28 7.95 2.73
C THR A 111 -0.21 6.88 3.71
N MET A 112 -0.26 5.61 3.27
CA MET A 112 -0.63 4.47 4.11
C MET A 112 0.32 4.29 5.29
N VAL A 113 1.64 4.36 5.07
CA VAL A 113 2.63 4.28 6.15
C VAL A 113 2.48 5.46 7.12
N SER A 114 2.26 6.67 6.59
CA SER A 114 2.09 7.89 7.39
C SER A 114 0.83 7.84 8.26
N ASN A 115 -0.22 7.16 7.80
CA ASN A 115 -1.47 7.01 8.54
C ASN A 115 -1.50 5.75 9.43
N SER A 116 -0.38 5.05 9.57
CA SER A 116 -0.31 3.81 10.36
C SER A 116 0.34 4.01 11.73
N SER A 117 0.15 3.03 12.61
CA SER A 117 0.84 2.93 13.91
C SER A 117 2.36 2.94 13.80
N LEU A 118 2.95 2.82 12.59
CA LEU A 118 4.39 2.92 12.38
C LEU A 118 4.88 4.38 12.37
N ASN A 119 4.00 5.36 12.12
CA ASN A 119 4.37 6.78 12.11
C ASN A 119 4.64 7.29 13.55
N PRO A 120 5.83 7.85 13.85
CA PRO A 120 6.11 8.51 15.13
C PRO A 120 5.06 9.55 15.53
N TYR A 121 4.50 10.23 14.53
CA TYR A 121 3.50 11.29 14.71
C TYR A 121 2.06 10.76 14.67
N TYR A 122 1.86 9.43 14.58
CA TYR A 122 0.55 8.82 14.67
C TYR A 122 -0.04 9.09 16.05
N GLN A 123 -1.21 9.72 16.09
CA GLN A 123 -1.93 9.94 17.33
C GLN A 123 -2.81 8.70 17.60
N PRO A 124 -2.47 7.87 18.61
CA PRO A 124 -3.35 6.77 19.00
C PRO A 124 -4.69 7.30 19.49
N LYS A 125 -5.73 6.46 19.41
CA LYS A 125 -7.01 6.81 20.04
C LYS A 125 -6.84 6.82 21.55
N ILE A 126 -7.61 7.65 22.24
CA ILE A 126 -7.51 7.79 23.71
C ILE A 126 -7.79 6.44 24.41
N GLU A 127 -8.60 5.57 23.80
CA GLU A 127 -8.84 4.22 24.30
C GLU A 127 -7.56 3.35 24.32
N ASP A 128 -6.66 3.53 23.34
CA ASP A 128 -5.40 2.77 23.23
C ASP A 128 -4.36 3.21 24.28
N LEU A 129 -4.59 4.36 24.94
CA LEU A 129 -3.70 4.91 25.97
C LEU A 129 -4.07 4.44 27.38
N GLN A 130 -5.12 3.62 27.54
CA GLN A 130 -5.52 3.06 28.84
C GLN A 130 -4.54 1.97 29.29
N TYR A 131 -3.36 2.41 29.71
CA TYR A 131 -2.36 1.55 30.32
C TYR A 131 -2.83 1.13 31.71
N LYS A 132 -3.34 -0.11 31.83
CA LYS A 132 -3.29 -0.81 33.11
C LYS A 132 -1.83 -1.15 33.34
N VAL A 133 -1.14 -0.32 34.12
CA VAL A 133 0.10 -0.75 34.78
C VAL A 133 -0.31 -2.01 35.52
N GLU A 134 0.19 -3.18 35.10
CA GLU A 134 0.25 -4.30 36.02
C GLU A 134 1.20 -3.85 37.12
N ASN A 135 0.63 -3.19 38.14
CA ASN A 135 1.29 -2.90 39.38
C ASN A 135 1.56 -4.26 40.01
N TYR A 136 2.64 -4.92 39.60
CA TYR A 136 3.23 -6.02 40.32
C TYR A 136 3.74 -5.43 41.64
N THR A 137 2.83 -5.25 42.58
CA THR A 137 3.18 -5.10 43.97
C THR A 137 3.71 -6.46 44.40
N PHE A 138 5.04 -6.60 44.31
CA PHE A 138 5.74 -7.71 44.95
C PHE A 138 5.33 -7.70 46.42
N ASN A 139 4.48 -8.66 46.82
CA ASN A 139 3.84 -8.59 48.12
C ASN A 139 4.82 -9.11 49.17
N LEU A 140 5.63 -8.19 49.70
CA LEU A 140 6.62 -8.46 50.76
C LEU A 140 6.03 -9.21 51.96
N LYS A 141 4.70 -9.13 52.18
CA LYS A 141 3.98 -9.85 53.23
C LYS A 141 3.93 -11.37 53.05
N GLN A 142 4.30 -11.90 51.88
CA GLN A 142 4.34 -13.33 51.60
C GLN A 142 5.68 -13.99 51.91
N ILE A 143 6.75 -13.20 52.13
CA ILE A 143 8.06 -13.73 52.54
C ILE A 143 7.98 -14.03 54.04
N LYS A 144 8.05 -15.32 54.39
CA LYS A 144 8.01 -15.76 55.79
C LYS A 144 9.33 -16.34 56.27
N SER A 145 10.25 -16.64 55.34
CA SER A 145 11.56 -17.22 55.64
C SER A 145 12.66 -16.66 54.72
N ASP A 146 13.92 -16.81 55.14
CA ASP A 146 15.09 -16.42 54.35
C ASP A 146 15.15 -17.21 53.02
N ASN A 147 14.67 -18.44 53.00
CA ASN A 147 14.57 -19.26 51.79
C ASN A 147 13.51 -18.70 50.81
N ASP A 148 12.39 -18.18 51.32
CA ASP A 148 11.39 -17.49 50.48
C ASP A 148 11.97 -16.20 49.89
N PHE A 149 12.83 -15.51 50.64
CA PHE A 149 13.53 -14.31 50.18
C PHE A 149 14.55 -14.62 49.07
N GLU A 150 15.34 -15.68 49.20
CA GLU A 150 16.26 -16.14 48.15
C GLU A 150 15.52 -16.58 46.88
N ASN A 151 14.43 -17.34 47.02
CA ASN A 151 13.60 -17.75 45.89
C ASN A 151 12.96 -16.56 45.17
N ALA A 152 12.51 -15.56 45.93
CA ALA A 152 12.01 -14.31 45.39
C ALA A 152 13.07 -13.55 44.59
N LEU A 153 14.28 -13.42 45.13
CA LEU A 153 15.41 -12.79 44.45
C LEU A 153 15.75 -13.50 43.13
N GLN A 154 15.84 -14.84 43.14
CA GLN A 154 16.10 -15.62 41.94
C GLN A 154 15.00 -15.44 40.89
N TRP A 155 13.74 -15.41 41.31
CA TRP A 155 12.62 -15.18 40.40
C TRP A 155 12.66 -13.78 39.78
N ILE A 156 12.95 -12.74 40.58
CA ILE A 156 13.11 -11.36 40.10
C ILE A 156 14.28 -11.28 39.12
N GLU A 157 15.45 -11.85 39.45
CA GLU A 157 16.60 -11.90 38.54
C GLU A 157 16.26 -12.62 37.23
N GLY A 158 15.55 -13.74 37.30
CA GLY A 158 15.08 -14.48 36.13
C GLY A 158 14.20 -13.63 35.23
N ARG A 159 13.25 -12.87 35.80
CA ARG A 159 12.41 -11.92 35.05
C ARG A 159 13.23 -10.78 34.47
N ILE A 160 14.17 -10.20 35.21
CA ILE A 160 15.05 -9.14 34.68
C ILE A 160 15.83 -9.66 33.47
N LYS A 161 16.40 -10.87 33.56
CA LYS A 161 17.11 -11.52 32.44
C LYS A 161 16.17 -11.76 31.25
N HIS A 162 14.98 -12.28 31.49
CA HIS A 162 13.97 -12.52 30.45
C HIS A 162 13.55 -11.22 29.75
N ASN A 163 13.22 -10.17 30.52
CA ASN A 163 12.84 -8.87 29.98
C ASN A 163 14.00 -8.25 29.18
N LYS A 164 15.24 -8.31 29.67
CA LYS A 164 16.43 -7.85 28.92
C LYS A 164 16.58 -8.57 27.59
N LYS A 165 16.34 -9.88 27.56
CA LYS A 165 16.39 -10.67 26.33
C LYS A 165 15.32 -10.20 25.33
N ILE A 166 14.07 -10.11 25.78
CA ILE A 166 12.94 -9.62 24.96
C ILE A 166 13.23 -8.21 24.41
N MET A 167 13.74 -7.30 25.25
CA MET A 167 14.13 -5.95 24.80
C MET A 167 15.17 -6.00 23.69
N SER A 168 16.20 -6.85 23.79
CA SER A 168 17.23 -6.98 22.75
C SER A 168 16.69 -7.53 21.42
N GLU A 169 15.74 -8.46 21.48
CA GLU A 169 15.08 -9.04 20.30
C GLU A 169 14.23 -7.98 19.59
N TYR A 170 13.47 -7.18 20.35
CA TYR A 170 12.73 -6.05 19.82
C TYR A 170 13.65 -5.00 19.19
N GLN A 171 14.76 -4.66 19.84
CA GLN A 171 15.72 -3.69 19.35
C GLN A 171 16.34 -4.15 18.01
N THR A 172 16.70 -5.43 17.91
CA THR A 172 17.19 -6.03 16.66
C THR A 172 16.15 -6.00 15.54
N CYS A 173 14.88 -6.31 15.84
CA CYS A 173 13.79 -6.22 14.87
C CYS A 173 13.55 -4.78 14.41
N PHE A 174 13.58 -3.83 15.34
CA PHE A 174 13.40 -2.42 15.08
C PHE A 174 14.53 -1.85 14.20
N GLU A 175 15.79 -2.20 14.47
CA GLU A 175 16.93 -1.78 13.64
C GLU A 175 16.81 -2.30 12.20
N LYS A 176 16.49 -3.60 12.03
CA LYS A 176 16.25 -4.19 10.71
C LYS A 176 15.14 -3.48 9.95
N PHE A 177 14.11 -3.04 10.67
CA PHE A 177 12.96 -2.35 10.09
C PHE A 177 13.29 -0.89 9.72
N SER A 178 13.95 -0.17 10.63
CA SER A 178 14.42 1.20 10.45
C SER A 178 15.33 1.36 9.23
N ILE A 179 16.25 0.41 9.03
CA ILE A 179 17.11 0.36 7.83
C ILE A 179 16.29 0.25 6.54
N LYS A 180 15.24 -0.59 6.52
CA LYS A 180 14.37 -0.77 5.35
C LYS A 180 13.58 0.50 5.00
N LEU A 181 13.08 1.21 6.02
CA LEU A 181 12.32 2.44 5.84
C LEU A 181 13.20 3.62 5.40
N CYS A 182 14.38 3.77 6.01
CA CYS A 182 15.34 4.82 5.67
C CYS A 182 15.87 4.71 4.25
N ARG A 183 16.24 3.49 3.82
CA ARG A 183 16.71 3.24 2.45
C ARG A 183 15.71 3.69 1.37
N ARG A 184 14.46 3.96 1.73
CA ARG A 184 13.38 4.30 0.79
C ARG A 184 12.77 5.68 1.01
N ASN A 185 13.32 6.51 1.90
CA ASN A 185 12.75 7.82 2.25
C ASN A 185 11.25 7.73 2.59
N LEU A 186 10.82 6.62 3.18
CA LEU A 186 9.43 6.39 3.56
C LEU A 186 9.10 6.96 4.94
N MET A 187 10.13 7.33 5.71
CA MET A 187 9.99 7.99 7.01
C MET A 187 11.07 9.06 7.19
N PRO A 188 10.73 10.21 7.79
CA PRO A 188 11.69 11.29 8.01
C PRO A 188 12.73 10.95 9.08
N HIS A 189 12.40 10.14 10.10
CA HIS A 189 13.33 9.82 11.19
C HIS A 189 13.13 8.38 11.72
N PRO A 190 14.12 7.46 11.54
CA PRO A 190 14.04 6.08 12.02
C PRO A 190 14.22 5.92 13.54
N GLU A 191 14.70 6.95 14.23
CA GLU A 191 15.09 6.88 15.64
C GLU A 191 13.92 7.07 16.60
N GLN A 192 12.74 7.42 16.08
CA GLN A 192 11.57 7.72 16.90
C GLN A 192 10.60 6.56 16.84
N LEU A 193 10.32 5.96 18.01
CA LEU A 193 9.24 5.00 18.15
C LEU A 193 7.91 5.75 18.21
N SER A 194 6.93 5.30 17.44
CA SER A 194 5.52 5.67 17.63
C SER A 194 5.07 5.34 19.05
N VAL A 195 4.07 6.09 19.57
CA VAL A 195 3.42 5.75 20.84
C VAL A 195 2.90 4.31 20.82
N PRO A 196 2.26 3.87 19.70
CA PRO A 196 2.17 2.50 19.22
C PRO A 196 3.13 1.47 19.80
N ALA A 197 4.34 1.62 19.28
CA ALA A 197 5.48 0.77 19.50
C ALA A 197 6.01 0.89 20.94
N ILE A 198 5.96 2.08 21.56
CA ILE A 198 6.38 2.25 22.96
C ILE A 198 5.44 1.47 23.90
N LEU A 199 4.13 1.51 23.67
CA LEU A 199 3.17 0.73 24.47
C LEU A 199 3.35 -0.77 24.26
N ALA A 200 3.59 -1.19 23.02
CA ALA A 200 3.87 -2.59 22.67
C ALA A 200 5.09 -3.16 23.43
N LEU A 201 6.13 -2.36 23.68
CA LEU A 201 7.29 -2.80 24.46
C LEU A 201 6.95 -3.10 25.93
N ASN A 202 5.88 -2.52 26.45
CA ASN A 202 5.54 -2.55 27.88
C ASN A 202 4.35 -3.48 28.22
N SER A 203 3.67 -4.05 27.22
CA SER A 203 2.51 -4.91 27.43
C SER A 203 2.33 -5.92 26.29
N ALA A 204 2.17 -7.19 26.63
CA ALA A 204 1.90 -8.25 25.65
C ALA A 204 0.59 -8.04 24.88
N GLU A 205 -0.42 -7.45 25.53
CA GLU A 205 -1.69 -7.09 24.91
C GLU A 205 -1.49 -5.99 23.85
N HIS A 206 -0.81 -4.90 24.22
CA HIS A 206 -0.51 -3.81 23.30
C HIS A 206 0.44 -4.26 22.18
N ALA A 207 1.36 -5.19 22.47
CA ALA A 207 2.22 -5.79 21.46
C ALA A 207 1.41 -6.56 20.41
N LYS A 208 0.42 -7.34 20.85
CA LYS A 208 -0.49 -8.05 19.96
C LYS A 208 -1.29 -7.06 19.09
N THR A 209 -1.91 -6.05 19.70
CA THR A 209 -2.67 -5.01 18.97
C THR A 209 -1.78 -4.25 17.98
N PHE A 210 -0.55 -3.91 18.37
CA PHE A 210 0.40 -3.24 17.49
C PHE A 210 0.77 -4.12 16.29
N LEU A 211 1.08 -5.40 16.51
CA LEU A 211 1.39 -6.34 15.45
C LEU A 211 0.20 -6.51 14.49
N GLU A 212 -1.02 -6.70 15.01
CA GLU A 212 -2.24 -6.79 14.22
C GLU A 212 -2.49 -5.53 13.38
N SER A 213 -2.30 -4.34 13.98
CA SER A 213 -2.49 -3.06 13.30
C SER A 213 -1.44 -2.78 12.21
N THR A 214 -0.25 -3.38 12.31
CA THR A 214 0.87 -3.13 11.39
C THR A 214 1.06 -4.23 10.35
N GLU A 215 0.49 -5.42 10.55
CA GLU A 215 0.65 -6.58 9.67
C GLU A 215 0.28 -6.26 8.21
N ASN A 216 -0.84 -5.56 8.00
CA ASN A 216 -1.27 -5.17 6.66
C ASN A 216 -0.29 -4.19 6.00
N VAL A 217 0.26 -3.26 6.76
CA VAL A 217 1.26 -2.30 6.26
C VAL A 217 2.55 -3.02 5.87
N PHE A 218 2.98 -4.00 6.67
CA PHE A 218 4.11 -4.87 6.33
C PHE A 218 3.89 -5.63 5.04
N LYS A 219 2.72 -6.27 4.87
CA LYS A 219 2.36 -6.99 3.64
C LYS A 219 2.40 -6.05 2.42
N ILE A 220 1.88 -4.83 2.55
CA ILE A 220 1.91 -3.81 1.49
C ILE A 220 3.37 -3.44 1.15
N LEU A 221 4.21 -3.17 2.15
CA LEU A 221 5.62 -2.81 1.96
C LEU A 221 6.43 -3.93 1.29
N GLU A 222 6.21 -5.19 1.67
CA GLU A 222 6.89 -6.33 1.03
C GLU A 222 6.48 -6.51 -0.44
N ASN A 223 5.19 -6.36 -0.75
CA ASN A 223 4.72 -6.44 -2.14
C ASN A 223 5.18 -5.23 -2.96
N HIS A 224 5.23 -4.05 -2.35
CA HIS A 224 5.78 -2.85 -2.96
C HIS A 224 7.26 -3.04 -3.32
N GLU A 225 8.05 -3.60 -2.42
CA GLU A 225 9.44 -3.92 -2.66
C GLU A 225 9.63 -4.90 -3.83
N ARG A 226 8.82 -5.96 -3.88
CA ARG A 226 8.85 -6.92 -4.99
C ARG A 226 8.51 -6.24 -6.31
N TRP A 227 7.49 -5.38 -6.31
CA TRP A 227 7.11 -4.57 -7.48
C TRP A 227 8.30 -3.72 -7.96
N LEU A 228 8.90 -2.90 -7.08
CA LEU A 228 10.01 -2.02 -7.44
C LEU A 228 11.21 -2.77 -8.04
N ARG A 229 11.53 -3.96 -7.54
CA ARG A 229 12.61 -4.81 -8.08
C ARG A 229 12.32 -5.29 -9.51
N THR A 230 11.05 -5.43 -9.87
CA THR A 230 10.61 -5.95 -11.18
C THR A 230 10.05 -4.89 -12.13
N GLN A 231 9.93 -3.63 -11.70
CA GLN A 231 9.22 -2.59 -12.46
C GLN A 231 9.84 -2.31 -13.84
N SER A 232 11.15 -2.52 -14.02
CA SER A 232 11.80 -2.35 -15.32
C SER A 232 11.21 -3.27 -16.38
N ALA A 233 10.95 -4.53 -16.03
CA ALA A 233 10.31 -5.50 -16.93
C ALA A 233 8.87 -5.10 -17.27
N PHE A 234 8.16 -4.41 -16.37
CA PHE A 234 6.85 -3.84 -16.68
C PHE A 234 6.96 -2.75 -17.74
N TRP A 235 7.92 -1.83 -17.61
CA TRP A 235 8.12 -0.76 -18.59
C TRP A 235 8.55 -1.29 -19.96
N ASP A 236 9.44 -2.28 -19.99
CA ASP A 236 9.80 -2.99 -21.23
C ASP A 236 8.58 -3.61 -21.90
N TRP A 237 7.68 -4.21 -21.11
CA TRP A 237 6.44 -4.76 -21.61
C TRP A 237 5.44 -3.68 -22.06
N MET A 238 5.34 -2.55 -21.37
CA MET A 238 4.48 -1.43 -21.76
C MET A 238 4.87 -0.83 -23.12
N ASN A 239 6.16 -0.85 -23.48
CA ASN A 239 6.59 -0.51 -24.84
C ASN A 239 5.91 -1.41 -25.89
N SER A 240 5.76 -2.70 -25.60
CA SER A 240 5.03 -3.61 -26.49
C SER A 240 3.52 -3.34 -26.55
N VAL A 241 2.93 -2.75 -25.51
CA VAL A 241 1.52 -2.32 -25.51
C VAL A 241 1.35 -1.08 -26.39
N LEU A 242 2.30 -0.13 -26.34
CA LEU A 242 2.33 1.03 -27.24
C LEU A 242 2.48 0.62 -28.71
N LEU A 243 3.36 -0.34 -29.00
CA LEU A 243 3.49 -0.90 -30.36
C LEU A 243 2.18 -1.55 -30.84
N GLU A 244 1.48 -2.28 -29.97
CA GLU A 244 0.17 -2.84 -30.32
C GLU A 244 -0.90 -1.77 -30.55
N ARG A 245 -0.86 -0.67 -29.81
CA ARG A 245 -1.74 0.48 -30.04
C ARG A 245 -1.55 1.08 -31.44
N GLN A 246 -0.30 1.27 -31.87
CA GLN A 246 0.03 1.86 -33.17
C GLN A 246 -0.46 1.01 -34.35
N LYS A 247 -0.49 -0.31 -34.22
CA LYS A 247 -1.03 -1.21 -35.26
C LYS A 247 -2.52 -0.99 -35.55
N HIS A 248 -3.26 -0.42 -34.60
CA HIS A 248 -4.71 -0.29 -34.63
C HIS A 248 -5.17 1.18 -34.57
N SER A 249 -4.27 2.14 -34.80
CA SER A 249 -4.62 3.56 -34.80
C SER A 249 -5.44 3.90 -36.05
N HIS A 250 -6.75 3.72 -35.97
CA HIS A 250 -7.69 4.39 -36.86
C HIS A 250 -7.85 5.86 -36.43
N VAL A 251 -8.03 6.72 -37.43
CA VAL A 251 -8.21 8.18 -37.29
C VAL A 251 -9.33 8.47 -36.29
N ILE A 252 -9.00 9.22 -35.24
CA ILE A 252 -9.98 9.70 -34.26
C ILE A 252 -10.85 10.75 -34.97
N ASN A 253 -12.17 10.61 -34.94
CA ASN A 253 -13.08 11.62 -35.48
C ASN A 253 -13.03 12.87 -34.57
N PRO A 254 -12.54 14.04 -35.07
CA PRO A 254 -12.38 15.27 -34.29
C PRO A 254 -13.68 15.75 -33.62
N GLU A 255 -14.83 15.51 -34.25
CA GLU A 255 -16.13 15.99 -33.76
C GLU A 255 -16.55 15.41 -32.40
N LYS A 256 -16.10 14.18 -32.06
CA LYS A 256 -16.36 13.58 -30.75
C LYS A 256 -15.49 14.20 -29.65
N LEU A 257 -14.31 14.70 -30.01
CA LEU A 257 -13.39 15.36 -29.09
C LEU A 257 -13.89 16.77 -28.77
N ASP A 258 -14.31 17.52 -29.78
CA ASP A 258 -14.81 18.89 -29.60
C ASP A 258 -16.07 18.91 -28.72
N LYS A 259 -16.96 17.92 -28.87
CA LYS A 259 -18.13 17.75 -27.99
C LYS A 259 -17.76 17.43 -26.54
N PHE A 260 -16.70 16.67 -26.30
CA PHE A 260 -16.26 16.34 -24.94
C PHE A 260 -15.54 17.52 -24.27
N LEU A 261 -14.69 18.24 -25.00
CA LEU A 261 -14.03 19.45 -24.50
C LEU A 261 -15.06 20.55 -24.18
N ALA A 262 -16.05 20.74 -25.05
CA ALA A 262 -17.14 21.70 -24.82
C ALA A 262 -18.10 21.32 -23.67
N ALA A 263 -18.08 20.07 -23.19
CA ALA A 263 -18.89 19.62 -22.06
C ALA A 263 -18.14 19.70 -20.71
N ILE A 264 -16.86 20.08 -20.73
CA ILE A 264 -16.00 20.19 -19.53
C ILE A 264 -15.67 21.66 -19.20
N GLU A 265 -15.89 22.59 -20.14
CA GLU A 265 -16.00 24.03 -19.87
C GLU A 265 -17.35 24.37 -19.22
#